data_AF-A0A1V0UX42-F1
#
_entry.id   AF-A0A1V0UX42-F1
#
_cell.length_a   1.000
_cell.length_b   1.000
_cell.length_c   1.000
_cell.angle_alpha   90.00
_cell.angle_beta   90.00
_cell.angle_gamma   90.00
#
_symmetry.space_group_name_H-M   'P 1'
#
loop_
_entity.id
_entity.type
_entity.pdbx_description
1 polymer ?
#
loop_
_entity_poly.entity_id
_entity_poly.type
_entity_poly.pdbx_seq_one_letter_code
_entity_poly.pdbx_strand_id
1 'polypeptide(L)' 'MKFGMRKPSVKKSIAARTSIKRQIVHRAGIKMPRGYGAIRNLKRALKNKVYNKTTVSFWNMIKRLFK' A
#
# COMPACT_ATOMS: atom_id res chain seq x y z
N MET A 1 -4.08 14.34 -8.04
CA MET A 1 -3.22 13.13 -7.95
C MET A 1 -1.77 13.58 -8.12
N LYS A 2 -0.78 12.94 -7.49
CA LYS A 2 0.63 13.24 -7.77
C LYS A 2 1.14 12.24 -8.80
N PHE A 3 1.75 12.73 -9.88
CA PHE A 3 2.40 11.91 -10.89
C PHE A 3 3.89 11.78 -10.55
N GLY A 4 4.49 10.63 -10.86
CA GLY A 4 5.93 10.41 -10.64
C GLY A 4 6.27 9.59 -9.38
N MET A 5 7.41 9.91 -8.75
CA MET A 5 8.01 9.05 -7.72
C MET A 5 7.27 9.14 -6.38
N ARG A 6 7.02 7.98 -5.77
CA ARG A 6 6.51 7.90 -4.40
C ARG A 6 7.60 8.31 -3.41
N LYS A 7 7.32 9.31 -2.58
CA LYS A 7 8.20 9.68 -1.47
C LYS A 7 8.29 8.51 -0.46
N PRO A 8 9.45 7.86 -0.29
CA PRO A 8 9.62 6.87 0.77
C PRO A 8 9.63 7.57 2.13
N SER A 9 9.10 6.92 3.16
CA SER A 9 9.19 7.42 4.53
C SER A 9 9.35 6.26 5.50
N VAL A 10 10.52 6.17 6.14
CA VAL A 10 10.90 5.07 7.04
C VAL A 10 9.98 5.05 8.26
N LYS A 11 9.75 6.21 8.90
CA LYS A 11 8.85 6.35 10.06
C LYS A 11 7.46 5.77 9.80
N LYS A 12 6.83 6.11 8.67
CA LYS A 12 5.48 5.59 8.34
C LYS A 12 5.50 4.10 8.00
N SER A 13 6.59 3.61 7.41
CA SER A 13 6.75 2.17 7.11
C SER A 13 6.79 1.35 8.39
N ILE A 14 7.57 1.77 9.39
CA ILE A 14 7.67 1.11 10.69
C ILE A 14 6.33 1.21 11.44
N ALA A 15 5.74 2.41 11.52
CA ALA A 15 4.45 2.62 12.18
C ALA A 15 3.32 1.76 11.58
N ALA A 16 3.29 1.59 10.25
CA ALA A 16 2.31 0.73 9.59
C ALA A 16 2.54 -0.77 9.83
N ARG A 17 3.72 -1.18 10.29
CA ARG A 17 4.04 -2.58 10.65
C ARG A 17 3.72 -2.86 12.12
N THR A 18 4.01 -1.93 13.02
CA THR A 18 3.84 -2.10 14.48
C THR A 18 2.47 -1.67 15.01
N SER A 19 1.64 -1.03 14.20
CA SER A 19 0.29 -0.57 14.59
C SER A 19 -0.56 -1.67 15.24
N ILE A 20 -1.17 -1.35 16.39
CA ILE A 20 -2.07 -2.23 17.15
C ILE A 20 -3.20 -2.77 16.26
N LYS A 21 -3.83 -1.91 15.44
CA LYS A 21 -4.90 -2.32 14.52
C LYS A 21 -4.44 -3.40 13.54
N ARG A 22 -3.21 -3.30 13.03
CA ARG A 22 -2.63 -4.32 12.16
C ARG A 22 -2.42 -5.62 12.94
N GLN A 23 -1.87 -5.55 14.14
CA GLN A 23 -1.64 -6.74 14.95
C GLN A 23 -2.94 -7.48 15.25
N ILE A 24 -3.99 -6.77 15.66
CA ILE A 24 -5.31 -7.38 15.92
C ILE A 24 -5.84 -8.07 14.67
N VAL A 25 -5.90 -7.39 13.52
CA VAL A 25 -6.43 -7.97 12.28
C VAL A 25 -5.64 -9.20 11.83
N HIS A 26 -4.31 -9.19 11.98
CA HIS A 26 -3.47 -10.31 11.57
C HIS A 26 -3.45 -11.47 12.57
N ARG A 27 -3.56 -11.20 13.88
CA ARG A 27 -3.55 -12.22 14.95
C ARG A 27 -4.92 -12.84 15.18
N ALA A 28 -5.99 -12.04 15.14
CA ALA A 28 -7.36 -12.50 15.36
C ALA A 28 -8.01 -13.12 14.11
N GLY A 29 -7.29 -13.22 12.98
CA GLY A 29 -7.82 -13.87 11.77
C GLY A 29 -8.91 -13.09 11.03
N ILE A 30 -9.22 -11.85 11.44
CA ILE A 30 -10.30 -11.00 10.86
C ILE A 30 -9.86 -10.36 9.53
N LYS A 31 -9.07 -11.07 8.74
CA LYS A 31 -8.51 -10.55 7.50
C LYS A 31 -9.53 -10.73 6.39
N MET A 32 -9.85 -9.63 5.71
CA MET A 32 -10.71 -9.70 4.54
C MET A 32 -10.06 -10.50 3.41
N PRO A 33 -10.82 -11.32 2.66
CA PRO A 33 -10.29 -12.03 1.51
C PRO A 33 -9.75 -11.07 0.44
N ARG A 34 -8.78 -11.54 -0.34
CA ARG A 34 -8.18 -10.76 -1.44
C ARG A 34 -9.26 -10.49 -2.51
N GLY A 35 -9.24 -9.31 -3.13
CA GLY A 35 -10.18 -8.94 -4.21
C GLY A 35 -11.41 -8.13 -3.78
N TYR A 36 -11.81 -8.19 -2.51
CA TYR A 36 -13.02 -7.51 -1.99
C TYR A 36 -12.87 -5.98 -1.83
N GLY A 37 -11.76 -5.40 -2.30
CA GLY A 37 -11.50 -3.97 -2.19
C GLY A 37 -12.52 -3.10 -2.94
N ALA A 38 -13.02 -3.58 -4.08
CA ALA A 38 -14.04 -2.89 -4.88
C ALA A 38 -15.42 -2.92 -4.20
N ILE A 39 -15.80 -4.07 -3.64
CA ILE A 39 -17.08 -4.27 -2.91
C ILE A 39 -17.12 -3.38 -1.67
N ARG A 40 -16.01 -3.29 -0.91
CA ARG A 40 -15.96 -2.47 0.30
C ARG A 40 -16.01 -0.97 0.02
N ASN A 41 -15.32 -0.51 -1.03
CA ASN A 41 -15.30 0.91 -1.39
C ASN A 41 -14.80 1.12 -2.82
N LEU A 42 -15.75 1.28 -3.75
CA LEU A 42 -15.48 1.45 -5.18
C LEU A 42 -14.63 2.70 -5.48
N LYS A 43 -14.99 3.85 -4.90
CA LYS A 43 -14.29 5.14 -5.12
C LYS A 43 -12.81 5.06 -4.74
N ARG A 44 -12.50 4.43 -3.59
CA ARG A 44 -11.13 4.24 -3.13
C ARG A 44 -10.38 3.22 -3.98
N ALA A 45 -11.03 2.14 -4.39
CA ALA A 45 -10.43 1.12 -5.25
C ALA A 45 -10.00 1.72 -6.60
N LEU A 46 -10.89 2.49 -7.26
CA LEU A 46 -10.59 3.17 -8.52
C LEU A 46 -9.45 4.18 -8.37
N LYS A 47 -9.50 5.05 -7.35
CA LYS A 47 -8.44 6.03 -7.07
C LYS A 47 -7.08 5.37 -6.86
N ASN A 48 -7.04 4.27 -6.10
CA ASN A 48 -5.80 3.51 -5.86
C ASN A 48 -5.29 2.83 -7.13
N LYS A 49 -6.17 2.34 -8.00
CA LYS A 49 -5.81 1.74 -9.30
C LYS A 49 -5.12 2.77 -10.19
N VAL A 50 -5.70 3.97 -10.31
CA VAL A 50 -5.09 5.07 -11.08
C VAL A 50 -3.76 5.48 -10.45
N TYR A 51 -3.72 5.71 -9.14
CA TYR A 51 -2.47 6.06 -8.43
C TYR A 51 -1.35 5.02 -8.61
N ASN A 52 -1.68 3.72 -8.59
CA ASN A 52 -0.71 2.65 -8.79
C ASN A 52 -0.14 2.61 -10.22
N LYS A 53 -0.95 2.99 -11.23
CA LYS A 53 -0.49 3.06 -12.62
C LYS A 53 0.36 4.31 -12.88
N THR A 54 0.04 5.43 -12.24
CA THR A 54 0.67 6.73 -12.54
C THR A 54 1.87 7.08 -11.64
N THR A 55 2.25 6.20 -10.71
CA THR A 55 3.37 6.45 -9.78
C THR A 55 4.41 5.35 -9.79
N VAL A 56 5.68 5.74 -9.69
CA VAL A 56 6.84 4.83 -9.65
C VAL A 56 7.33 4.70 -8.21
N SER A 57 7.59 3.46 -7.77
CA SER A 57 8.11 3.18 -6.42
C SER A 57 9.63 3.36 -6.38
N PHE A 58 10.13 4.17 -5.44
CA PHE A 58 11.57 4.34 -5.18
C PHE A 58 12.29 3.02 -4.94
N TRP A 59 11.69 2.12 -4.16
CA TRP A 59 12.25 0.79 -3.87
C TRP A 59 12.36 -0.10 -5.12
N ASN A 60 11.45 0.04 -6.08
CA ASN A 60 11.53 -0.73 -7.32
C ASN A 60 12.67 -0.22 -8.20
N MET A 61 12.96 1.08 -8.15
CA MET A 61 14.07 1.69 -8.88
C MET A 61 15.41 1.22 -8.30
N ILE A 62 15.56 1.26 -6.97
CA ILE A 62 16.74 0.70 -6.28
C ILE A 62 16.90 -0.79 -6.61
N LYS A 63 15.85 -1.60 -6.53
CA LYS A 63 15.93 -3.03 -6.89
C LYS A 63 16.38 -3.29 -8.32
N ARG A 64 16.11 -2.37 -9.27
CA ARG A 64 16.59 -2.47 -10.66
C ARG A 64 18.05 -2.07 -10.81
N LEU A 65 18.54 -1.17 -9.94
CA LEU A 65 19.92 -0.70 -9.93
C LEU A 65 20.91 -1.73 -9.33
N PHE A 66 20.45 -2.53 -8.37
CA PHE A 66 21.25 -3.57 -7.70
C PHE A 66 20.92 -4.99 -8.18
N LYS A 67 20.49 -5.13 -9.44
CA LYS A 67 20.33 -6.43 -10.09
C LYS A 67 21.59 -6.79 -10.85
#